data_AF-A0A3S3NNX9-F1
#
_entry.id   AF-A0A3S3NNX9-F1
#
_cell.length_a   1.000
_cell.length_b   1.000
_cell.length_c   1.000
_cell.angle_alpha   90.00
_cell.angle_beta   90.00
_cell.angle_gamma   90.00
#
_symmetry.space_group_name_H-M   'P 1'
#
loop_
_entity.id
_entity.type
_entity.pdbx_description
1 polymer ?
#
loop_
_entity_poly.entity_id
_entity_poly.type
_entity_poly.pdbx_seq_one_letter_code
_entity_poly.pdbx_strand_id
1 'polypeptide(L)'
;MVSETRLEHQRDECVFQAKYLAQIIVLGAQVVGRAFTRALKQEYAASQAAAGRRTSTENKSQSAANDVKLGISLDEAIQILNVDRKLDKEEVQKKFEHLFNINEKSKGGSFYLQSKTTINRAFVDQMRQMTTYSNGFNHDYFRNAIKEENIRKCIDTLNKFPAFKLRMASKTSTQSKAAVLVPFCVSNTNEPSIIVTLRSAKLLNHKWMISFPGGKESEEDGGDACKTAVRETVEEIGLDASAIKVIGTLNPVITSQRDSLVSTVLAIIDSEQLLKSREWEVNTHEVEKVFCIPLRKLCDEKHWRYTHWRNGWVTPVYIDDVCNGRDAPKIWGLTATLIYACLSALLPEAFKVSIPFRMPVLK
;
A
#
# COMPACT_ATOMS: atom_id res chain seq x y z
N MET A 1 26.45 50.24 -41.41
CA MET A 1 27.64 50.39 -40.56
C MET A 1 27.37 50.92 -39.14
N VAL A 2 26.22 51.54 -38.82
CA VAL A 2 25.90 51.98 -37.43
C VAL A 2 25.11 50.93 -36.62
N SER A 3 24.61 49.88 -37.28
CA SER A 3 23.77 48.85 -36.65
C SER A 3 24.55 47.66 -36.05
N GLU A 4 25.73 47.34 -36.59
CA GLU A 4 26.56 46.21 -36.12
C GLU A 4 27.36 46.57 -34.86
N THR A 5 27.86 47.80 -34.78
CA THR A 5 28.65 48.30 -33.62
C THR A 5 27.84 48.34 -32.32
N ARG A 6 26.51 48.44 -32.38
CA ARG A 6 25.64 48.47 -31.20
C ARG A 6 25.34 47.07 -30.65
N LEU A 7 25.37 46.04 -31.49
CA LEU A 7 25.13 44.65 -31.11
C LEU A 7 26.38 43.97 -30.55
N GLU A 8 27.58 44.34 -31.03
CA GLU A 8 28.85 43.85 -30.46
C GLU A 8 29.10 44.43 -29.06
N HIS A 9 28.82 45.72 -28.85
CA HIS A 9 29.01 46.35 -27.53
C HIS A 9 28.09 45.76 -26.44
N GLN A 10 26.85 45.38 -26.80
CA GLN A 10 25.93 44.69 -25.89
C GLN A 10 26.32 43.23 -25.60
N ARG A 11 26.98 42.55 -26.54
CA ARG A 11 27.50 41.19 -26.31
C ARG A 11 28.71 41.20 -25.38
N ASP A 12 29.61 42.17 -25.53
CA ASP A 12 30.81 42.26 -24.69
C ASP A 12 30.49 42.67 -23.23
N GLU A 13 29.51 43.56 -23.01
CA GLU A 13 29.03 43.86 -21.64
C GLU A 13 28.38 42.64 -20.97
N CYS A 14 27.63 41.83 -21.74
CA CYS A 14 26.96 40.64 -21.21
C CYS A 14 27.97 39.52 -20.86
N VAL A 15 29.01 39.35 -21.67
CA VAL A 15 30.10 38.39 -21.41
C VAL A 15 30.98 38.84 -20.25
N PHE A 16 31.20 40.15 -20.07
CA PHE A 16 31.96 40.71 -18.95
C PHE A 16 31.21 40.56 -17.61
N GLN A 17 29.90 40.84 -17.59
CA GLN A 17 29.04 40.65 -16.42
C GLN A 17 28.94 39.16 -16.02
N ALA A 18 28.85 38.25 -16.98
CA ALA A 18 28.80 36.81 -16.73
C ALA A 18 30.09 36.26 -16.10
N LYS A 19 31.27 36.75 -16.52
CA LYS A 19 32.56 36.36 -15.93
C LYS A 19 32.72 36.83 -14.49
N TYR A 20 32.27 38.06 -14.17
CA TYR A 20 32.29 38.58 -12.81
C TYR A 20 31.32 37.83 -11.88
N LEU A 21 30.11 37.52 -12.37
CA LEU A 21 29.15 36.72 -11.61
C LEU A 21 29.69 35.30 -11.33
N ALA A 22 30.32 34.66 -12.32
CA ALA A 22 30.93 33.35 -12.17
C ALA A 22 32.09 33.37 -11.15
N GLN A 23 32.94 34.42 -11.15
CA GLN A 23 34.00 34.56 -10.15
C GLN A 23 33.46 34.77 -8.74
N ILE A 24 32.39 35.56 -8.56
CA ILE A 24 31.72 35.75 -7.26
C ILE A 24 31.10 34.44 -6.77
N ILE A 25 30.49 33.66 -7.65
CA ILE A 25 29.89 32.35 -7.31
C ILE A 25 30.99 31.35 -6.88
N VAL A 26 32.12 31.31 -7.58
CA VAL A 26 33.23 30.40 -7.27
C VAL A 26 33.93 30.78 -5.96
N LEU A 27 34.17 32.08 -5.71
CA LEU A 27 34.71 32.57 -4.43
C LEU A 27 33.74 32.34 -3.27
N GLY A 28 32.44 32.55 -3.49
CA GLY A 28 31.39 32.27 -2.50
C GLY A 28 31.33 30.78 -2.13
N ALA A 29 31.47 29.88 -3.11
CA ALA A 29 31.44 28.44 -2.88
C ALA A 29 32.65 27.94 -2.05
N GLN A 30 33.84 28.50 -2.25
CA GLN A 30 35.06 28.10 -1.51
C GLN A 30 35.07 28.56 -0.05
N VAL A 31 34.51 29.74 0.23
CA VAL A 31 34.41 30.29 1.60
C VAL A 31 33.32 29.59 2.41
N VAL A 32 32.15 29.34 1.79
CA VAL A 32 31.04 28.65 2.45
C VAL A 32 31.38 27.17 2.72
N GLY A 33 32.05 26.47 1.80
CA GLY A 33 32.41 25.06 1.97
C GLY A 33 33.37 24.79 3.14
N ARG A 34 34.33 25.69 3.39
CA ARG A 34 35.32 25.54 4.49
C ARG A 34 34.73 25.90 5.85
N ALA A 35 33.80 26.85 5.92
CA ALA A 35 33.05 27.14 7.15
C ALA A 35 32.04 26.02 7.47
N PHE A 36 31.36 25.49 6.45
CA PHE A 36 30.37 24.42 6.55
C PHE A 36 30.95 23.10 7.07
N THR A 37 32.14 22.71 6.58
CA THR A 37 32.84 21.51 7.07
C THR A 37 33.37 21.65 8.50
N ARG A 38 33.77 22.86 8.91
CA ARG A 38 34.20 23.13 10.30
C ARG A 38 33.03 23.13 11.28
N ALA A 39 31.89 23.70 10.90
CA ALA A 39 30.67 23.68 11.71
C ALA A 39 30.14 22.25 11.92
N LEU A 40 30.07 21.45 10.84
CA LEU A 40 29.64 20.05 10.94
C LEU A 40 30.57 19.21 11.82
N LYS A 41 31.89 19.40 11.71
CA LYS A 41 32.85 18.67 12.53
C LYS A 41 32.79 19.09 14.02
N GLN A 42 32.55 20.37 14.29
CA GLN A 42 32.39 20.88 15.65
C GLN A 42 31.11 20.38 16.31
N GLU A 43 29.98 20.34 15.58
CA GLU A 43 28.72 19.81 16.12
C GLU A 43 28.77 18.30 16.33
N TYR A 44 29.40 17.53 15.43
CA TYR A 44 29.53 16.08 15.61
C TYR A 44 30.40 15.75 16.84
N ALA A 45 31.47 16.51 17.07
CA ALA A 45 32.32 16.37 18.24
C ALA A 45 31.62 16.81 19.54
N ALA A 46 30.86 17.91 19.51
CA ALA A 46 30.09 18.38 20.65
C ALA A 46 28.96 17.40 21.04
N SER A 47 28.32 16.77 20.04
CA SER A 47 27.27 15.78 20.25
C SER A 47 27.82 14.48 20.86
N GLN A 48 28.98 14.00 20.39
CA GLN A 48 29.65 12.86 21.02
C GLN A 48 30.17 13.18 22.44
N ALA A 49 30.69 14.39 22.66
CA ALA A 49 31.14 14.83 23.99
C ALA A 49 29.98 15.01 24.99
N ALA A 50 28.79 15.36 24.52
CA ALA A 50 27.57 15.43 25.34
C ALA A 50 26.99 14.04 25.65
N ALA A 51 27.09 13.09 24.70
CA ALA A 51 26.72 11.69 24.91
C ALA A 51 27.63 10.99 25.94
N GLY A 52 28.93 11.27 25.93
CA GLY A 52 29.91 10.72 26.89
C GLY A 52 29.78 11.22 28.33
N ARG A 53 28.98 12.26 28.60
CA ARG A 53 28.72 12.78 29.97
C ARG A 53 27.47 12.18 30.63
N ARG A 54 26.65 11.41 29.88
CA ARG A 54 25.45 10.73 30.40
C ARG A 54 25.66 9.24 30.69
N THR A 55 26.87 8.73 30.50
CA THR A 55 27.26 7.35 30.83
C THR A 55 27.77 7.25 32.27
N SER A 56 26.88 7.46 33.23
CA SER A 56 27.07 6.98 34.59
C SER A 56 25.71 6.93 35.29
N THR A 57 25.39 5.74 35.82
CA THR A 57 24.16 5.32 36.53
C THR A 57 23.09 4.61 35.68
N GLU A 58 23.35 3.30 35.50
CA GLU A 58 22.47 2.12 35.50
C GLU A 58 21.08 2.10 34.79
N ASN A 59 20.90 1.04 33.97
CA ASN A 59 19.67 0.45 33.44
C ASN A 59 18.80 1.23 32.43
N LYS A 60 19.31 1.43 31.19
CA LYS A 60 18.47 1.65 29.99
C LYS A 60 19.14 1.14 28.70
N SER A 61 19.12 -0.17 28.45
CA SER A 61 19.76 -0.78 27.27
C SER A 61 18.87 -0.93 26.03
N GLN A 62 17.56 -0.62 26.08
CA GLN A 62 16.68 -0.67 24.90
C GLN A 62 16.18 0.70 24.41
N SER A 63 15.89 1.66 25.30
CA SER A 63 15.48 3.01 24.88
C SER A 63 16.62 3.80 24.24
N ALA A 64 17.85 3.65 24.72
CA ALA A 64 19.01 4.35 24.17
C ALA A 64 19.32 3.92 22.72
N ALA A 65 19.08 2.64 22.37
CA ALA A 65 19.34 2.13 21.03
C ALA A 65 18.35 2.68 19.98
N ASN A 66 17.09 2.91 20.38
CA ASN A 66 16.07 3.53 19.52
C ASN A 66 16.26 5.06 19.42
N ASP A 67 16.63 5.72 20.52
CA ASP A 67 16.93 7.17 20.53
C ASP A 67 18.15 7.50 19.65
N VAL A 68 19.17 6.64 19.63
CA VAL A 68 20.35 6.77 18.75
C VAL A 68 20.00 6.55 17.28
N LYS A 69 18.98 5.73 16.97
CA LYS A 69 18.53 5.45 15.59
C LYS A 69 17.60 6.54 15.03
N LEU A 70 16.84 7.22 15.88
CA LEU A 70 15.86 8.25 15.52
C LEU A 70 16.36 9.69 15.76
N GLY A 71 17.45 9.88 16.48
CA GLY A 71 18.05 11.20 16.73
C GLY A 71 17.24 12.12 17.67
N ILE A 72 16.05 11.70 18.14
CA ILE A 72 15.22 12.39 19.14
C ILE A 72 14.50 11.36 20.03
N SER A 73 14.22 11.74 21.27
CA SER A 73 13.46 10.91 22.24
C SER A 73 11.94 11.08 22.11
N LEU A 74 11.17 10.10 22.61
CA LEU A 74 9.69 10.15 22.62
C LEU A 74 9.14 11.42 23.29
N ASP A 75 9.73 11.82 24.42
CA ASP A 75 9.30 13.02 25.14
C ASP A 75 9.64 14.30 24.35
N GLU A 76 10.74 14.31 23.59
CA GLU A 76 11.10 15.42 22.72
C GLU A 76 10.14 15.56 21.53
N ALA A 77 9.69 14.44 20.94
CA ALA A 77 8.71 14.46 19.86
C ALA A 77 7.33 15.00 20.32
N ILE A 78 6.88 14.60 21.51
CA ILE A 78 5.64 15.11 22.13
C ILE A 78 5.73 16.62 22.38
N GLN A 79 6.88 17.10 22.85
CA GLN A 79 7.13 18.54 23.04
C GLN A 79 7.15 19.30 21.71
N ILE A 80 7.78 18.76 20.67
CA ILE A 80 7.84 19.37 19.34
C ILE A 80 6.44 19.47 18.71
N LEU A 81 5.64 18.42 18.84
CA LEU A 81 4.28 18.39 18.33
C LEU A 81 3.29 19.13 19.23
N ASN A 82 3.70 19.53 20.44
CA ASN A 82 2.87 20.20 21.44
C ASN A 82 1.51 19.50 21.61
N VAL A 83 1.54 18.18 21.82
CA VAL A 83 0.36 17.33 22.01
C VAL A 83 0.38 16.74 23.42
N ASP A 84 -0.80 16.56 24.01
CA ASP A 84 -0.90 15.86 25.30
C ASP A 84 -0.70 14.35 25.13
N ARG A 85 -0.22 13.68 26.19
CA ARG A 85 0.01 12.21 26.20
C ARG A 85 -1.26 11.38 25.95
N LYS A 86 -2.44 11.98 26.06
CA LYS A 86 -3.72 11.36 25.67
C LYS A 86 -3.97 11.70 24.20
N LEU A 87 -3.58 10.77 23.34
CA LEU A 87 -3.41 10.99 21.91
C LEU A 87 -4.73 10.87 21.13
N ASP A 88 -5.14 11.95 20.48
CA ASP A 88 -6.06 11.91 19.34
C ASP A 88 -5.24 11.91 18.03
N LYS A 89 -5.47 10.89 17.19
CA LYS A 89 -4.75 10.66 15.94
C LYS A 89 -4.95 11.81 14.95
N GLU A 90 -6.13 12.42 14.95
CA GLU A 90 -6.46 13.53 14.05
C GLU A 90 -5.71 14.80 14.44
N GLU A 91 -5.58 15.07 15.75
CA GLU A 91 -4.85 16.22 16.26
C GLU A 91 -3.35 16.13 15.95
N VAL A 92 -2.75 14.95 16.13
CA VAL A 92 -1.33 14.71 15.81
C VAL A 92 -1.07 14.90 14.32
N GLN A 93 -1.92 14.34 13.45
CA GLN A 93 -1.77 14.46 12.00
C GLN A 93 -1.91 15.92 11.54
N LYS A 94 -2.90 16.65 12.07
CA LYS A 94 -3.15 18.05 11.74
C LYS A 94 -1.99 18.95 12.18
N LYS A 95 -1.46 18.74 13.38
CA LYS A 95 -0.30 19.50 13.89
C LYS A 95 0.98 19.17 13.12
N PHE A 96 1.18 17.91 12.75
CA PHE A 96 2.28 17.50 11.88
C PHE A 96 2.21 18.19 10.51
N GLU A 97 1.08 18.14 9.83
CA GLU A 97 0.90 18.77 8.50
C GLU A 97 1.10 20.28 8.56
N HIS A 98 0.60 20.93 9.61
CA HIS A 98 0.81 22.35 9.85
C HIS A 98 2.30 22.69 10.00
N LEU A 99 3.02 21.97 10.88
CA LEU A 99 4.45 22.18 11.10
C LEU A 99 5.29 21.84 9.86
N PHE A 100 4.90 20.83 9.08
CA PHE A 100 5.57 20.49 7.84
C PHE A 100 5.40 21.59 6.78
N ASN A 101 4.17 22.07 6.59
CA ASN A 101 3.84 23.08 5.57
C ASN A 101 4.40 24.47 5.85
N ILE A 102 4.62 24.81 7.12
CA ILE A 102 5.31 26.05 7.51
C ILE A 102 6.81 25.97 7.19
N ASN A 103 7.39 24.77 7.27
CA ASN A 103 8.83 24.56 7.13
C ASN A 103 9.25 23.98 5.77
N GLU A 104 8.35 24.02 4.79
CA GLU A 104 8.62 23.57 3.44
C GLU A 104 9.69 24.46 2.76
N LYS A 105 10.60 23.84 2.00
CA LYS A 105 11.79 24.48 1.40
C LYS A 105 11.45 25.66 0.47
N SER A 106 10.28 25.59 -0.17
CA SER A 106 9.71 26.64 -1.02
C SER A 106 9.40 27.94 -0.25
N LYS A 107 9.27 27.88 1.08
CA LYS A 107 8.94 29.01 1.96
C LYS A 107 10.10 29.47 2.87
N GLY A 108 11.32 28.97 2.64
CA GLY A 108 12.53 29.41 3.37
C GLY A 108 12.85 28.63 4.66
N GLY A 109 12.27 27.44 4.85
CA GLY A 109 12.57 26.58 6.01
C GLY A 109 13.98 25.95 5.98
N SER A 110 14.55 25.67 7.17
CA SER A 110 15.90 25.07 7.30
C SER A 110 15.87 23.54 7.16
N PHE A 111 16.95 22.98 6.58
CA PHE A 111 17.14 21.53 6.37
C PHE A 111 17.07 20.70 7.67
N TYR A 112 17.33 21.35 8.82
CA TYR A 112 17.28 20.75 10.15
C TYR A 112 15.86 20.31 10.56
N LEU A 113 14.82 21.07 10.16
CA LEU A 113 13.43 20.70 10.44
C LEU A 113 12.89 19.62 9.49
N GLN A 114 13.43 19.54 8.27
CA GLN A 114 13.06 18.49 7.31
C GLN A 114 13.52 17.10 7.76
N SER A 115 14.71 17.01 8.36
CA SER A 115 15.19 15.79 9.02
C SER A 115 14.25 15.36 10.16
N LYS A 116 13.79 16.31 11.00
CA LYS A 116 12.79 16.04 12.05
C LYS A 116 11.42 15.63 11.51
N THR A 117 11.03 16.03 10.29
CA THR A 117 9.72 15.65 9.72
C THR A 117 9.71 14.27 9.05
N THR A 118 10.83 13.79 8.50
CA THR A 118 10.96 12.37 8.14
C THR A 118 10.92 11.47 9.38
N ILE A 119 11.51 11.92 10.48
CA ILE A 119 11.44 11.26 11.79
C ILE A 119 10.00 11.27 12.34
N ASN A 120 9.26 12.37 12.19
CA ASN A 120 7.84 12.43 12.55
C ASN A 120 6.97 11.49 11.69
N ARG A 121 7.32 11.21 10.43
CA ARG A 121 6.62 10.18 9.63
C ARG A 121 6.84 8.78 10.23
N ALA A 122 8.08 8.45 10.59
CA ALA A 122 8.39 7.20 11.29
C ALA A 122 7.65 7.12 12.65
N PHE A 123 7.51 8.24 13.35
CA PHE A 123 6.73 8.35 14.57
C PHE A 123 5.22 8.19 14.36
N VAL A 124 4.63 8.79 13.32
CA VAL A 124 3.22 8.59 12.95
C VAL A 124 2.96 7.13 12.55
N ASP A 125 3.90 6.50 11.85
CA ASP A 125 3.83 5.08 11.51
C ASP A 125 3.91 4.20 12.78
N GLN A 126 4.73 4.58 13.76
CA GLN A 126 4.84 3.89 15.05
C GLN A 126 3.60 4.14 15.94
N MET A 127 3.03 5.34 15.93
CA MET A 127 1.77 5.67 16.60
C MET A 127 0.61 4.87 15.99
N ARG A 128 0.57 4.72 14.66
CA ARG A 128 -0.39 3.83 13.97
C ARG A 128 -0.20 2.36 14.36
N GLN A 129 1.03 1.92 14.56
CA GLN A 129 1.33 0.57 15.06
C GLN A 129 0.82 0.36 16.49
N MET A 130 0.92 1.39 17.33
CA MET A 130 0.45 1.40 18.73
C MET A 130 -1.06 1.69 18.88
N THR A 131 -1.75 2.14 17.83
CA THR A 131 -3.18 2.48 17.91
C THR A 131 -4.01 1.19 17.80
N THR A 132 -4.65 0.80 18.90
CA THR A 132 -5.72 -0.19 18.89
C THR A 132 -6.89 0.39 18.08
N TYR A 133 -7.31 -0.32 17.04
CA TYR A 133 -8.46 0.06 16.24
C TYR A 133 -9.77 -0.14 17.01
N SER A 134 -10.87 0.41 16.49
CA SER A 134 -12.20 0.31 17.11
C SER A 134 -12.69 -1.12 17.35
N ASN A 135 -12.12 -2.10 16.65
CA ASN A 135 -12.40 -3.53 16.83
C ASN A 135 -11.49 -4.23 17.87
N GLY A 136 -10.64 -3.48 18.59
CA GLY A 136 -9.77 -4.01 19.63
C GLY A 136 -8.44 -4.62 19.14
N PHE A 137 -8.21 -4.68 17.82
CA PHE A 137 -6.97 -5.22 17.24
C PHE A 137 -6.00 -4.09 16.89
N ASN A 138 -4.70 -4.37 16.87
CA ASN A 138 -3.68 -3.40 16.48
C ASN A 138 -3.22 -3.61 15.03
N HIS A 139 -2.35 -2.74 14.53
CA HIS A 139 -1.78 -2.83 13.18
C HIS A 139 -0.99 -4.13 12.94
N ASP A 140 -0.20 -4.54 13.93
CA ASP A 140 0.66 -5.72 13.85
C ASP A 140 -0.15 -7.00 13.64
N TYR A 141 -1.34 -7.10 14.22
CA TYR A 141 -2.26 -8.21 13.99
C TYR A 141 -2.58 -8.37 12.50
N PHE A 142 -2.99 -7.29 11.83
CA PHE A 142 -3.29 -7.31 10.40
C PHE A 142 -2.03 -7.49 9.54
N ARG A 143 -0.89 -6.93 9.96
CA ARG A 143 0.39 -7.07 9.25
C ARG A 143 0.91 -8.50 9.31
N ASN A 144 0.71 -9.17 10.44
CA ASN A 144 1.05 -10.58 10.59
C ASN A 144 0.17 -11.47 9.72
N ALA A 145 -1.10 -11.12 9.50
CA ALA A 145 -2.01 -11.93 8.68
C ALA A 145 -1.55 -12.09 7.22
N ILE A 146 -0.96 -11.06 6.62
CA ILE A 146 -0.45 -11.11 5.23
C ILE A 146 0.94 -11.71 5.09
N LYS A 147 1.54 -12.23 6.17
CA LYS A 147 2.81 -12.98 6.06
C LYS A 147 2.60 -14.27 5.28
N GLU A 148 3.60 -14.64 4.51
CA GLU A 148 3.60 -15.83 3.65
C GLU A 148 3.19 -17.11 4.38
N GLU A 149 3.67 -17.34 5.60
CA GLU A 149 3.28 -18.51 6.40
C GLU A 149 1.78 -18.56 6.69
N ASN A 150 1.17 -17.41 7.01
CA ASN A 150 -0.25 -17.33 7.35
C ASN A 150 -1.13 -17.42 6.10
N ILE A 151 -0.68 -16.87 4.97
CA ILE A 151 -1.35 -17.06 3.68
C ILE A 151 -1.30 -18.53 3.26
N ARG A 152 -0.18 -19.25 3.45
CA ARG A 152 -0.11 -20.70 3.22
C ARG A 152 -1.10 -21.47 4.09
N LYS A 153 -1.15 -21.18 5.40
CA LYS A 153 -2.13 -21.79 6.32
C LYS A 153 -3.58 -21.50 5.91
N CYS A 154 -3.84 -20.29 5.41
CA CYS A 154 -5.14 -19.92 4.85
C CYS A 154 -5.50 -20.79 3.64
N ILE A 155 -4.58 -20.95 2.68
CA ILE A 155 -4.76 -21.82 1.50
C ILE A 155 -5.10 -23.25 1.94
N ASP A 156 -4.31 -23.82 2.85
CA ASP A 156 -4.51 -25.19 3.35
C ASP A 156 -5.87 -25.37 4.05
N THR A 157 -6.30 -24.34 4.79
CA THR A 157 -7.60 -24.33 5.47
C THR A 157 -8.74 -24.26 4.45
N LEU A 158 -8.64 -23.33 3.49
CA LEU A 158 -9.68 -23.11 2.48
C LEU A 158 -9.80 -24.31 1.53
N ASN A 159 -8.71 -24.96 1.15
CA ASN A 159 -8.78 -26.16 0.30
C ASN A 159 -9.46 -27.37 0.97
N LYS A 160 -9.57 -27.37 2.30
CA LYS A 160 -10.34 -28.37 3.06
C LYS A 160 -11.84 -28.03 3.13
N PHE A 161 -12.21 -26.77 2.90
CA PHE A 161 -13.61 -26.35 2.94
C PHE A 161 -14.41 -26.98 1.80
N PRO A 162 -15.64 -27.46 2.05
CA PRO A 162 -16.47 -28.09 1.02
C PRO A 162 -16.60 -27.28 -0.27
N ALA A 163 -16.74 -25.95 -0.19
CA ALA A 163 -16.89 -25.08 -1.36
C ALA A 163 -15.65 -25.07 -2.27
N PHE A 164 -14.48 -25.41 -1.73
CA PHE A 164 -13.22 -25.57 -2.45
C PHE A 164 -12.72 -27.01 -2.38
N LYS A 165 -13.58 -28.00 -2.12
CA LYS A 165 -13.18 -29.40 -2.33
C LYS A 165 -13.19 -29.64 -3.83
N LEU A 166 -12.07 -30.15 -4.35
CA LEU A 166 -11.95 -30.53 -5.75
C LEU A 166 -13.07 -31.53 -6.07
N ARG A 167 -14.04 -31.11 -6.90
CA ARG A 167 -14.95 -32.06 -7.54
C ARG A 167 -14.27 -32.52 -8.81
N MET A 168 -14.00 -33.81 -8.91
CA MET A 168 -13.70 -34.45 -10.18
C MET A 168 -14.92 -34.24 -11.09
N ALA A 169 -14.86 -33.24 -11.98
CA ALA A 169 -15.86 -33.08 -13.02
C ALA A 169 -15.80 -34.32 -13.92
N SER A 170 -16.97 -34.84 -14.31
CA SER A 170 -17.03 -35.92 -15.28
C SER A 170 -16.41 -35.48 -16.60
N LYS A 171 -15.85 -36.46 -17.32
CA LYS A 171 -14.86 -36.33 -18.40
C LYS A 171 -15.40 -35.72 -19.73
N THR A 172 -16.43 -34.87 -19.71
CA THR A 172 -17.27 -34.67 -20.92
C THR A 172 -17.57 -33.23 -21.36
N SER A 173 -16.83 -32.20 -20.94
CA SER A 173 -16.88 -30.90 -21.65
C SER A 173 -15.59 -30.09 -21.52
N THR A 174 -15.21 -29.39 -22.59
CA THR A 174 -14.14 -28.39 -22.63
C THR A 174 -14.57 -27.15 -21.84
N GLN A 175 -14.49 -27.23 -20.51
CA GLN A 175 -14.76 -26.08 -19.64
C GLN A 175 -13.72 -24.98 -19.88
N SER A 176 -14.19 -23.75 -20.07
CA SER A 176 -13.30 -22.59 -20.15
C SER A 176 -12.63 -22.37 -18.79
N LYS A 177 -11.31 -22.22 -18.78
CA LYS A 177 -10.54 -21.97 -17.55
C LYS A 177 -10.25 -20.49 -17.40
N ALA A 178 -10.20 -20.05 -16.15
CA ALA A 178 -9.83 -18.71 -15.78
C ALA A 178 -9.09 -18.72 -14.45
N ALA A 179 -8.31 -17.68 -14.20
CA ALA A 179 -7.63 -17.51 -12.92
C ALA A 179 -7.78 -16.07 -12.43
N VAL A 180 -7.96 -15.93 -11.12
CA VAL A 180 -8.01 -14.62 -10.44
C VAL A 180 -6.93 -14.56 -9.37
N LEU A 181 -6.31 -13.40 -9.21
CA LEU A 181 -5.30 -13.15 -8.20
C LEU A 181 -5.92 -12.43 -7.00
N VAL A 182 -5.63 -12.89 -5.78
CA VAL A 182 -5.91 -12.18 -4.53
C VAL A 182 -4.60 -11.55 -4.05
N PRO A 183 -4.35 -10.28 -4.39
CA PRO A 183 -3.11 -9.57 -4.07
C PRO A 183 -3.17 -8.98 -2.67
N PHE A 184 -2.38 -9.53 -1.74
CA PHE A 184 -2.13 -8.91 -0.45
C PHE A 184 -0.96 -7.93 -0.56
N CYS A 185 -1.09 -6.75 0.02
CA CYS A 185 -0.04 -5.73 -0.01
C CYS A 185 -0.02 -4.91 1.29
N VAL A 186 1.04 -4.13 1.46
CA VAL A 186 1.04 -2.99 2.37
C VAL A 186 0.89 -1.73 1.53
N SER A 187 -0.19 -0.98 1.75
CA SER A 187 -0.49 0.24 1.00
C SER A 187 0.53 1.36 1.29
N ASN A 188 0.44 2.45 0.54
CA ASN A 188 1.18 3.70 0.81
C ASN A 188 0.89 4.31 2.19
N THR A 189 -0.27 4.00 2.79
CA THR A 189 -0.64 4.38 4.17
C THR A 189 -0.06 3.42 5.20
N ASN A 190 0.81 2.50 4.79
CA ASN A 190 1.37 1.40 5.56
C ASN A 190 0.31 0.42 6.06
N GLU A 191 -0.88 0.34 5.45
CA GLU A 191 -1.95 -0.53 5.91
C GLU A 191 -1.96 -1.87 5.15
N PRO A 192 -2.00 -3.02 5.86
CA PRO A 192 -2.23 -4.33 5.24
C PRO A 192 -3.57 -4.32 4.50
N SER A 193 -3.53 -4.58 3.20
CA SER A 193 -4.65 -4.36 2.29
C SER A 193 -4.73 -5.45 1.23
N ILE A 194 -5.88 -5.54 0.57
CA ILE A 194 -6.02 -6.26 -0.70
C ILE A 194 -6.19 -5.26 -1.85
N ILE A 195 -5.73 -5.62 -3.04
CA ILE A 195 -5.96 -4.84 -4.26
C ILE A 195 -7.17 -5.41 -5.02
N VAL A 196 -8.05 -4.53 -5.46
CA VAL A 196 -9.18 -4.85 -6.34
C VAL A 196 -9.28 -3.82 -7.46
N THR A 197 -9.90 -4.19 -8.58
CA THR A 197 -10.08 -3.35 -9.77
C THR A 197 -11.55 -3.05 -9.99
N LEU A 198 -11.87 -1.84 -10.45
CA LEU A 198 -13.14 -1.50 -11.06
C LEU A 198 -13.03 -1.76 -12.56
N ARG A 199 -13.82 -2.72 -13.05
CA ARG A 199 -13.84 -3.06 -14.47
C ARG A 199 -14.43 -1.92 -15.29
N SER A 200 -13.72 -1.57 -16.36
CA SER A 200 -14.08 -0.54 -17.33
C SER A 200 -15.47 -0.73 -17.93
N ALA A 201 -16.17 0.38 -18.12
CA ALA A 201 -17.45 0.44 -18.85
C ALA A 201 -17.36 -0.11 -20.29
N LYS A 202 -16.17 -0.08 -20.89
CA LYS A 202 -15.91 -0.44 -22.29
C LYS A 202 -15.96 -1.95 -22.51
N LEU A 203 -15.74 -2.75 -21.47
CA LEU A 203 -15.71 -4.21 -21.55
C LEU A 203 -17.06 -4.80 -21.99
N LEU A 204 -17.05 -5.94 -22.67
CA LEU A 204 -18.31 -6.61 -23.09
C LEU A 204 -19.07 -7.22 -21.91
N ASN A 205 -18.32 -7.70 -20.90
CA ASN A 205 -18.86 -8.47 -19.78
C ASN A 205 -18.45 -7.85 -18.44
N HIS A 206 -19.32 -7.99 -17.43
CA HIS A 206 -19.03 -7.58 -16.04
C HIS A 206 -18.58 -6.10 -15.93
N LYS A 207 -19.14 -5.23 -16.79
CA LYS A 207 -18.92 -3.78 -16.77
C LYS A 207 -19.23 -3.23 -15.38
N TRP A 208 -18.42 -2.28 -14.89
CA TRP A 208 -18.66 -1.62 -13.62
C TRP A 208 -18.82 -2.60 -12.44
N MET A 209 -18.08 -3.71 -12.46
CA MET A 209 -18.00 -4.60 -11.30
C MET A 209 -16.65 -4.41 -10.63
N ILE A 210 -16.64 -4.43 -9.31
CA ILE A 210 -15.39 -4.56 -8.55
C ILE A 210 -15.01 -6.03 -8.53
N SER A 211 -13.82 -6.35 -9.03
CA SER A 211 -13.28 -7.69 -9.09
C SER A 211 -11.83 -7.75 -8.63
N PHE A 212 -11.38 -8.97 -8.36
CA PHE A 212 -9.95 -9.24 -8.33
C PHE A 212 -9.41 -9.20 -9.77
N PRO A 213 -8.15 -8.79 -9.97
CA PRO A 213 -7.52 -8.88 -11.28
C PRO A 213 -7.42 -10.33 -11.72
N GLY A 214 -7.59 -10.57 -13.01
CA GLY A 214 -7.61 -11.91 -13.58
C GLY A 214 -8.54 -12.06 -14.76
N GLY A 215 -8.40 -13.18 -15.46
CA GLY A 215 -9.11 -13.42 -16.69
C GLY A 215 -9.00 -14.87 -17.16
N LYS A 216 -9.21 -15.06 -18.46
CA LYS A 216 -9.26 -16.39 -19.06
C LYS A 216 -7.86 -16.93 -19.27
N GLU A 217 -7.73 -18.25 -19.19
CA GLU A 217 -6.51 -18.94 -19.59
C GLU A 217 -6.26 -18.70 -21.09
N SER A 218 -5.02 -18.37 -21.42
CA SER A 218 -4.49 -18.25 -22.78
C SER A 218 -3.61 -19.47 -23.12
N GLU A 219 -3.30 -19.68 -24.40
CA GLU A 219 -2.44 -20.79 -24.83
C GLU A 219 -1.02 -20.70 -24.23
N GLU A 220 -0.50 -19.48 -24.06
CA GLU A 220 0.83 -19.21 -23.49
C GLU A 220 0.92 -19.55 -22.00
N ASP A 221 -0.21 -19.60 -21.28
CA ASP A 221 -0.25 -19.98 -19.88
C ASP A 221 -0.02 -21.49 -19.68
N GLY A 222 -0.19 -22.31 -20.73
CA GLY A 222 0.11 -23.75 -20.70
C GLY A 222 -0.69 -24.54 -19.67
N GLY A 223 -1.87 -24.06 -19.25
CA GLY A 223 -2.68 -24.69 -18.22
C GLY A 223 -2.31 -24.33 -16.78
N ASP A 224 -1.36 -23.40 -16.58
CA ASP A 224 -0.92 -22.97 -15.25
C ASP A 224 -1.71 -21.74 -14.77
N ALA A 225 -2.60 -21.97 -13.80
CA ALA A 225 -3.42 -20.91 -13.21
C ALA A 225 -2.60 -19.77 -12.58
N CYS A 226 -1.39 -20.06 -12.06
CA CYS A 226 -0.53 -19.01 -11.52
C CYS A 226 -0.05 -18.07 -12.61
N LYS A 227 0.34 -18.62 -13.77
CA LYS A 227 0.76 -17.82 -14.93
C LYS A 227 -0.38 -16.95 -15.45
N THR A 228 -1.56 -17.54 -15.64
CA THR A 228 -2.75 -16.80 -16.07
C THR A 228 -3.05 -15.64 -15.11
N ALA A 229 -3.12 -15.89 -13.81
CA ALA A 229 -3.46 -14.85 -12.84
C ALA A 229 -2.41 -13.72 -12.78
N VAL A 230 -1.12 -14.06 -12.87
CA VAL A 230 -0.02 -13.08 -12.89
C VAL A 230 -0.06 -12.26 -14.17
N ARG A 231 -0.15 -12.90 -15.34
CA ARG A 231 -0.19 -12.24 -16.64
C ARG A 231 -1.35 -11.24 -16.70
N GLU A 232 -2.56 -11.68 -16.39
CA GLU A 232 -3.75 -10.83 -16.39
C GLU A 232 -3.62 -9.67 -15.39
N THR A 233 -3.01 -9.89 -14.22
CA THR A 233 -2.76 -8.81 -13.25
C THR A 233 -1.77 -7.78 -13.78
N VAL A 234 -0.70 -8.23 -14.46
CA VAL A 234 0.30 -7.36 -15.10
C VAL A 234 -0.37 -6.54 -16.20
N GLU A 235 -1.19 -7.16 -17.05
CA GLU A 235 -1.92 -6.49 -18.14
C GLU A 235 -2.97 -5.49 -17.63
N GLU A 236 -3.72 -5.83 -16.59
CA GLU A 236 -4.80 -4.98 -16.06
C GLU A 236 -4.26 -3.79 -15.24
N ILE A 237 -3.28 -4.05 -14.34
CA ILE A 237 -2.82 -3.08 -13.34
C ILE A 237 -1.50 -2.42 -13.74
N GLY A 238 -0.70 -3.03 -14.62
CA GLY A 238 0.62 -2.52 -14.99
C GLY A 238 1.71 -2.79 -13.93
N LEU A 239 1.52 -3.82 -13.10
CA LEU A 239 2.53 -4.25 -12.14
C LEU A 239 3.66 -5.01 -12.83
N ASP A 240 4.89 -4.88 -12.33
CA ASP A 240 5.98 -5.76 -12.76
C ASP A 240 5.74 -7.18 -12.20
N ALA A 241 5.90 -8.21 -13.03
CA ALA A 241 5.70 -9.59 -12.62
C ALA A 241 6.60 -10.00 -11.43
N SER A 242 7.81 -9.43 -11.32
CA SER A 242 8.73 -9.67 -10.21
C SER A 242 8.23 -9.11 -8.87
N ALA A 243 7.30 -8.14 -8.89
CA ALA A 243 6.67 -7.63 -7.69
C ALA A 243 5.60 -8.59 -7.13
N ILE A 244 5.18 -9.60 -7.89
CA ILE A 244 4.10 -10.52 -7.53
C ILE A 244 4.69 -11.84 -7.00
N LYS A 245 4.75 -11.98 -5.67
CA LYS A 245 5.15 -13.23 -5.02
C LYS A 245 3.94 -14.14 -4.85
N VAL A 246 3.78 -15.09 -5.77
CA VAL A 246 2.74 -16.13 -5.66
C VAL A 246 3.03 -17.04 -4.45
N ILE A 247 2.01 -17.24 -3.60
CA ILE A 247 2.11 -18.10 -2.41
C ILE A 247 1.52 -19.48 -2.67
N GLY A 248 0.42 -19.54 -3.43
CA GLY A 248 -0.21 -20.79 -3.86
C GLY A 248 -1.63 -20.57 -4.38
N THR A 249 -2.32 -21.68 -4.64
CA THR A 249 -3.65 -21.68 -5.29
C THR A 249 -4.70 -22.38 -4.44
N LEU A 250 -5.91 -21.83 -4.45
CA LEU A 250 -7.10 -22.55 -3.99
C LEU A 250 -7.54 -23.54 -5.06
N ASN A 251 -8.20 -24.61 -4.63
CA ASN A 251 -8.89 -25.52 -5.51
C ASN A 251 -9.94 -24.76 -6.33
N PRO A 252 -10.06 -25.07 -7.63
CA PRO A 252 -10.88 -24.29 -8.52
C PRO A 252 -12.38 -24.44 -8.23
N VAL A 253 -13.13 -23.39 -8.49
CA VAL A 253 -14.60 -23.34 -8.33
C VAL A 253 -15.27 -23.24 -9.69
N ILE A 254 -16.38 -23.95 -9.86
CA ILE A 254 -17.20 -23.86 -11.07
C ILE A 254 -18.18 -22.69 -10.90
N THR A 255 -18.18 -21.78 -11.87
CA THR A 255 -19.09 -20.64 -11.86
C THR A 255 -20.41 -20.99 -12.54
N SER A 256 -21.54 -20.64 -11.89
CA SER A 256 -22.88 -20.99 -12.37
C SER A 256 -23.32 -20.27 -13.65
N GLN A 257 -22.56 -19.28 -14.12
CA GLN A 257 -22.94 -18.46 -15.28
C GLN A 257 -22.37 -18.97 -16.61
N ARG A 258 -21.28 -19.76 -16.62
CA ARG A 258 -20.52 -20.08 -17.84
C ARG A 258 -19.89 -21.47 -17.89
N ASP A 259 -20.14 -22.32 -16.90
CA ASP A 259 -19.37 -23.56 -16.68
C ASP A 259 -17.85 -23.31 -16.75
N SER A 260 -17.42 -22.12 -16.32
CA SER A 260 -16.01 -21.75 -16.28
C SER A 260 -15.42 -22.22 -14.97
N LEU A 261 -14.26 -22.88 -15.07
CA LEU A 261 -13.46 -23.32 -13.95
C LEU A 261 -12.52 -22.17 -13.55
N VAL A 262 -12.78 -21.57 -12.39
CA VAL A 262 -12.00 -20.42 -11.89
C VAL A 262 -11.07 -20.86 -10.78
N SER A 263 -9.77 -20.75 -11.03
CA SER A 263 -8.72 -20.95 -10.03
C SER A 263 -8.44 -19.63 -9.30
N THR A 264 -8.24 -19.69 -7.99
CA THR A 264 -7.89 -18.50 -7.19
C THR A 264 -6.44 -18.61 -6.74
N VAL A 265 -5.63 -17.61 -7.06
CA VAL A 265 -4.20 -17.54 -6.74
C VAL A 265 -4.00 -16.50 -5.64
N LEU A 266 -3.37 -16.87 -4.53
CA LEU A 266 -3.06 -15.92 -3.44
C LEU A 266 -1.60 -15.49 -3.58
N ALA A 267 -1.35 -14.19 -3.56
CA ALA A 267 -0.03 -13.61 -3.76
C ALA A 267 0.22 -12.42 -2.82
N ILE A 268 1.49 -12.17 -2.52
CA ILE A 268 1.95 -10.97 -1.83
C ILE A 268 2.60 -10.04 -2.85
N ILE A 269 2.18 -8.79 -2.88
CA ILE A 269 2.77 -7.75 -3.72
C ILE A 269 3.86 -7.02 -2.93
N ASP A 270 5.06 -6.95 -3.50
CA ASP A 270 6.17 -6.19 -2.93
C ASP A 270 5.78 -4.71 -2.86
N SER A 271 5.69 -4.21 -1.63
CA SER A 271 5.23 -2.87 -1.34
C SER A 271 6.29 -1.81 -1.72
N GLU A 272 7.57 -2.16 -1.81
CA GLU A 272 8.57 -1.22 -2.32
C GLU A 272 8.42 -1.01 -3.83
N GLN A 273 8.14 -2.07 -4.58
CA GLN A 273 7.86 -2.01 -6.02
C GLN A 273 6.55 -1.25 -6.28
N LEU A 274 5.53 -1.49 -5.45
CA LEU A 274 4.24 -0.79 -5.45
C LEU A 274 4.40 0.74 -5.28
N LEU A 275 5.39 1.18 -4.50
CA LEU A 275 5.63 2.61 -4.21
C LEU A 275 6.65 3.27 -5.13
N LYS A 276 7.58 2.51 -5.71
CA LYS A 276 8.60 3.00 -6.66
C LYS A 276 8.05 3.19 -8.06
N SER A 277 7.05 2.40 -8.46
CA SER A 277 6.32 2.56 -9.73
C SER A 277 5.44 3.82 -9.65
N ARG A 278 6.04 4.97 -9.97
CA ARG A 278 5.40 6.29 -9.79
C ARG A 278 4.11 6.46 -10.60
N GLU A 279 3.88 5.67 -11.63
CA GLU A 279 2.62 5.64 -12.37
C GLU A 279 2.40 4.19 -12.83
N TRP A 280 1.48 3.47 -12.20
CA TRP A 280 0.99 2.22 -12.75
C TRP A 280 0.35 2.51 -14.10
N GLU A 281 0.86 1.89 -15.17
CA GLU A 281 0.23 1.97 -16.49
C GLU A 281 -0.99 1.05 -16.51
N VAL A 282 -2.01 1.43 -15.73
CA VAL A 282 -3.28 0.73 -15.66
C VAL A 282 -3.90 0.74 -17.06
N ASN A 283 -4.27 -0.45 -17.54
CA ASN A 283 -4.93 -0.56 -18.84
C ASN A 283 -6.35 -0.01 -18.77
N THR A 284 -6.52 1.25 -19.16
CA THR A 284 -7.80 1.97 -19.13
C THR A 284 -8.88 1.43 -20.08
N HIS A 285 -8.56 0.42 -20.91
CA HIS A 285 -9.57 -0.30 -21.67
C HIS A 285 -10.30 -1.32 -20.79
N GLU A 286 -9.62 -1.89 -19.80
CA GLU A 286 -10.12 -2.97 -18.96
C GLU A 286 -10.40 -2.54 -17.52
N VAL A 287 -9.62 -1.60 -16.99
CA VAL A 287 -9.70 -1.13 -15.62
C VAL A 287 -9.94 0.37 -15.59
N GLU A 288 -10.98 0.79 -14.90
CA GLU A 288 -11.28 2.21 -14.68
C GLU A 288 -10.57 2.75 -13.44
N LYS A 289 -10.45 1.92 -12.40
CA LYS A 289 -9.81 2.32 -11.14
C LYS A 289 -9.25 1.12 -10.40
N VAL A 290 -8.15 1.33 -9.70
CA VAL A 290 -7.56 0.35 -8.77
C VAL A 290 -7.75 0.84 -7.34
N PHE A 291 -8.13 -0.06 -6.44
CA PHE A 291 -8.34 0.24 -5.02
C PHE A 291 -7.48 -0.66 -4.15
N CYS A 292 -6.94 -0.10 -3.07
CA CYS A 292 -6.37 -0.85 -1.96
C CYS A 292 -7.32 -0.77 -0.77
N ILE A 293 -7.93 -1.89 -0.38
CA ILE A 293 -8.88 -1.95 0.74
C ILE A 293 -8.16 -2.49 1.98
N PRO A 294 -8.07 -1.73 3.08
CA PRO A 294 -7.44 -2.21 4.30
C PRO A 294 -8.18 -3.42 4.90
N LEU A 295 -7.44 -4.46 5.32
CA LEU A 295 -8.00 -5.66 5.93
C LEU A 295 -8.88 -5.35 7.14
N ARG A 296 -8.49 -4.36 7.95
CA ARG A 296 -9.31 -3.89 9.08
C ARG A 296 -10.68 -3.40 8.64
N LYS A 297 -10.79 -2.63 7.54
CA LYS A 297 -12.08 -2.14 7.04
C LYS A 297 -12.92 -3.29 6.50
N LEU A 298 -12.28 -4.31 5.94
CA LEU A 298 -12.93 -5.55 5.54
C LEU A 298 -13.40 -6.39 6.75
N CYS A 299 -12.81 -6.23 7.93
CA CYS A 299 -13.28 -6.87 9.16
C CYS A 299 -14.42 -6.13 9.87
N ASP A 300 -14.74 -4.91 9.45
CA ASP A 300 -15.82 -4.13 10.07
C ASP A 300 -17.19 -4.63 9.59
N GLU A 301 -17.97 -5.21 10.51
CA GLU A 301 -19.27 -5.81 10.22
C GLU A 301 -20.27 -4.83 9.61
N LYS A 302 -20.14 -3.53 9.92
CA LYS A 302 -21.06 -2.50 9.43
C LYS A 302 -21.06 -2.38 7.91
N HIS A 303 -19.99 -2.84 7.25
CA HIS A 303 -19.82 -2.81 5.79
C HIS A 303 -20.33 -4.08 5.09
N TRP A 304 -20.68 -5.13 5.84
CA TRP A 304 -21.15 -6.37 5.25
C TRP A 304 -22.67 -6.47 5.22
N ARG A 305 -23.18 -6.91 4.09
CA ARG A 305 -24.58 -7.29 3.86
C ARG A 305 -24.57 -8.66 3.17
N TYR A 306 -25.75 -9.18 2.89
CA TYR A 306 -25.90 -10.39 2.10
C TYR A 306 -27.09 -10.27 1.16
N THR A 307 -27.09 -11.05 0.09
CA THR A 307 -28.17 -11.13 -0.89
C THR A 307 -28.77 -12.53 -0.87
N HIS A 308 -30.09 -12.62 -0.77
CA HIS A 308 -30.84 -13.85 -1.00
C HIS A 308 -31.17 -13.99 -2.50
N TRP A 309 -30.75 -15.10 -3.07
CA TRP A 309 -31.04 -15.45 -4.45
C TRP A 309 -32.30 -16.32 -4.52
N ARG A 310 -33.01 -16.26 -5.66
CA ARG A 310 -34.26 -17.02 -5.89
C ARG A 310 -34.07 -18.53 -5.77
N ASN A 311 -32.87 -19.04 -5.99
CA ASN A 311 -32.51 -20.44 -5.86
C ASN A 311 -32.10 -20.85 -4.41
N GLY A 312 -32.35 -19.99 -3.43
CA GLY A 312 -32.08 -20.25 -2.02
C GLY A 312 -30.65 -19.98 -1.58
N TRP A 313 -29.79 -19.47 -2.47
CA TRP A 313 -28.43 -19.09 -2.11
C TRP A 313 -28.38 -17.77 -1.35
N VAL A 314 -27.37 -17.62 -0.50
CA VAL A 314 -27.03 -16.41 0.22
C VAL A 314 -25.55 -16.12 -0.05
N THR A 315 -25.29 -14.95 -0.63
CA THR A 315 -23.92 -14.51 -0.93
C THR A 315 -23.60 -13.21 -0.21
N PRO A 316 -22.35 -13.01 0.22
CA PRO A 316 -21.95 -11.79 0.87
C PRO A 316 -21.91 -10.61 -0.11
N VAL A 317 -22.09 -9.41 0.44
CA VAL A 317 -21.97 -8.13 -0.25
C VAL A 317 -21.19 -7.19 0.66
N TYR A 318 -20.14 -6.58 0.13
CA TYR A 318 -19.34 -5.61 0.87
C TYR A 318 -19.56 -4.20 0.32
N ILE A 319 -19.78 -3.25 1.23
CA ILE A 319 -20.08 -1.85 0.95
C ILE A 319 -19.24 -0.98 1.88
N ASP A 320 -18.27 -0.26 1.32
CA ASP A 320 -17.39 0.64 2.07
C ASP A 320 -17.09 1.91 1.28
N ASP A 321 -16.70 2.99 1.96
CA ASP A 321 -16.38 4.29 1.38
C ASP A 321 -15.08 4.28 0.54
N VAL A 322 -14.17 3.32 0.75
CA VAL A 322 -12.91 3.18 -0.01
C VAL A 322 -13.21 2.87 -1.48
N CYS A 323 -14.14 1.94 -1.68
CA CYS A 323 -14.61 1.58 -3.00
C CYS A 323 -15.86 2.35 -3.42
N ASN A 324 -16.62 2.96 -2.50
CA ASN A 324 -17.93 3.58 -2.76
C ASN A 324 -18.03 5.05 -2.34
N GLY A 325 -17.02 5.89 -2.63
CA GLY A 325 -17.36 7.28 -2.96
C GLY A 325 -18.49 7.27 -4.00
N ARG A 326 -19.44 8.23 -3.95
CA ARG A 326 -20.81 8.26 -4.54
C ARG A 326 -21.12 7.47 -5.85
N ASP A 327 -20.12 7.07 -6.63
CA ASP A 327 -20.22 6.57 -7.99
C ASP A 327 -19.68 5.14 -8.22
N ALA A 328 -18.94 4.52 -7.29
CA ALA A 328 -18.38 3.18 -7.52
C ALA A 328 -19.23 2.04 -6.89
N PRO A 329 -19.23 0.84 -7.51
CA PRO A 329 -20.22 -0.21 -7.22
C PRO A 329 -19.81 -1.09 -6.05
N LYS A 330 -20.80 -1.63 -5.34
CA LYS A 330 -20.60 -2.63 -4.27
C LYS A 330 -19.77 -3.84 -4.73
N ILE A 331 -19.07 -4.49 -3.81
CA ILE A 331 -18.40 -5.77 -4.08
C ILE A 331 -19.37 -6.91 -3.78
N TRP A 332 -19.57 -7.82 -4.74
CA TRP A 332 -20.53 -8.93 -4.62
C TRP A 332 -20.07 -10.13 -5.46
N GLY A 333 -20.83 -11.23 -5.43
CA GLY A 333 -20.53 -12.43 -6.22
C GLY A 333 -19.25 -13.13 -5.77
N LEU A 334 -18.51 -13.71 -6.73
CA LEU A 334 -17.31 -14.49 -6.45
C LEU A 334 -16.26 -13.68 -5.68
N THR A 335 -16.04 -12.41 -6.04
CA THR A 335 -15.07 -11.54 -5.37
C THR A 335 -15.40 -11.37 -3.88
N ALA A 336 -16.64 -11.02 -3.53
CA ALA A 336 -17.03 -10.90 -2.13
C ALA A 336 -16.95 -12.24 -1.38
N THR A 337 -17.29 -13.35 -2.04
CA THR A 337 -17.14 -14.71 -1.50
C THR A 337 -15.68 -15.04 -1.18
N LEU A 338 -14.75 -14.76 -2.10
CA LEU A 338 -13.33 -15.02 -1.91
C LEU A 338 -12.74 -14.16 -0.79
N ILE A 339 -13.12 -12.88 -0.74
CA ILE A 339 -12.75 -11.98 0.37
C ILE A 339 -13.26 -12.55 1.69
N TYR A 340 -14.56 -12.88 1.79
CA TYR A 340 -15.16 -13.44 2.99
C TYR A 340 -14.43 -14.71 3.44
N ALA A 341 -14.13 -15.62 2.51
CA ALA A 341 -13.41 -16.87 2.80
C ALA A 341 -11.98 -16.60 3.31
N CYS A 342 -11.22 -15.74 2.63
CA CYS A 342 -9.86 -15.37 3.04
C CYS A 342 -9.84 -14.73 4.42
N LEU A 343 -10.74 -13.78 4.72
CA LEU A 343 -10.82 -13.13 6.03
C LEU A 343 -11.24 -14.10 7.13
N SER A 344 -12.21 -14.98 6.86
CA SER A 344 -12.64 -16.00 7.81
C SER A 344 -11.49 -16.93 8.21
N ALA A 345 -10.59 -17.22 7.27
CA ALA A 345 -9.44 -18.10 7.50
C ALA A 345 -8.21 -17.37 8.07
N LEU A 346 -7.93 -16.15 7.61
CA LEU A 346 -6.74 -15.37 8.02
C LEU A 346 -6.93 -14.64 9.35
N LEU A 347 -8.15 -14.16 9.61
CA LEU A 347 -8.45 -13.23 10.70
C LEU A 347 -9.68 -13.72 11.49
N PRO A 348 -9.73 -14.98 11.97
CA PRO A 348 -10.92 -15.54 12.61
C PRO A 348 -11.33 -14.82 13.92
N GLU A 349 -10.40 -14.10 14.54
CA GLU A 349 -10.68 -13.30 15.74
C GLU A 349 -11.26 -11.93 15.40
N ALA A 350 -10.77 -11.26 14.34
CA ALA A 350 -11.25 -9.94 13.95
C ALA A 350 -12.46 -9.98 12.99
N PHE A 351 -12.58 -11.02 12.16
CA PHE A 351 -13.66 -11.20 11.22
C PHE A 351 -14.80 -12.02 11.86
N LYS A 352 -15.74 -11.32 12.49
CA LYS A 352 -16.88 -11.92 13.20
C LYS A 352 -18.21 -11.88 12.43
N VAL A 353 -18.17 -11.36 11.20
CA VAL A 353 -19.31 -11.32 10.29
C VAL A 353 -19.91 -12.71 10.14
N SER A 354 -21.15 -12.86 10.60
CA SER A 354 -21.93 -14.08 10.42
C SER A 354 -23.01 -13.84 9.37
N ILE A 355 -22.87 -14.49 8.23
CA ILE A 355 -23.88 -14.49 7.17
C ILE A 355 -24.56 -15.86 7.19
N PRO A 356 -25.89 -15.95 7.02
CA PRO A 356 -26.61 -17.22 6.92
C PRO A 356 -26.22 -17.93 5.60
N PHE A 357 -25.01 -18.47 5.57
CA PHE A 357 -24.27 -18.82 4.37
C PHE A 357 -24.89 -20.06 3.71
N ARG A 358 -25.47 -19.87 2.52
CA ARG A 358 -25.87 -20.94 1.61
C ARG A 358 -25.29 -20.63 0.23
N MET A 359 -24.07 -21.07 -0.05
CA MET A 359 -23.42 -20.63 -1.29
C MET A 359 -23.82 -21.43 -2.54
N PRO A 360 -23.63 -20.83 -3.73
CA PRO A 360 -23.77 -21.49 -5.03
C PRO A 360 -22.84 -22.69 -5.26
N VAL A 361 -21.76 -22.80 -4.50
CA VAL A 361 -20.78 -23.87 -4.71
C VAL A 361 -21.13 -24.97 -3.73
N LEU A 362 -21.88 -25.96 -4.20
CA LEU A 362 -21.97 -27.37 -3.76
C LEU A 362 -23.34 -27.96 -4.17
N LYS A 363 -23.53 -28.18 -5.47
CA LYS A 363 -24.33 -29.32 -5.91
C LYS A 363 -23.45 -30.31 -6.62
#